data_AF-A0A2W1K7C0-F1
#
_entry.id   AF-A0A2W1K7C0-F1
#
_cell.length_a   1.000
_cell.length_b   1.000
_cell.length_c   1.000
_cell.angle_alpha   90.00
_cell.angle_beta   90.00
_cell.angle_gamma   90.00
#
_symmetry.space_group_name_H-M   'P 1'
#
loop_
_entity.id
_entity.type
_entity.pdbx_description
1 polymer ?
#
loop_
_entity_poly.entity_id
_entity_poly.type
_entity_poly.pdbx_seq_one_letter_code
_entity_poly.pdbx_strand_id
1 'polypeptide(L)'
;MSNFPMKKWMRQLELERNRCQSCGMPLQFDPEGGGTEADGSHSTCYCSYCYAGGQFREPELALDAMQHRVRQLMRQRNAPWYVRAYMAHRVPTLARWRGCKKR
;
A
#
# COMPACT_ATOMS: atom_id res chain seq x y z
N MET A 1 16.76 -5.85 -30.82
CA MET A 1 17.03 -6.88 -29.78
C MET A 1 16.23 -6.51 -28.55
N SER A 2 15.21 -7.29 -28.23
CA SER A 2 14.18 -6.99 -27.25
C SER A 2 14.74 -7.09 -25.82
N ASN A 3 14.91 -5.93 -25.16
CA ASN A 3 15.20 -5.80 -23.71
C ASN A 3 14.01 -6.23 -22.82
N PHE A 4 13.31 -7.29 -23.22
CA PHE A 4 12.11 -7.80 -22.57
C PHE A 4 12.35 -8.28 -21.11
N PRO A 5 13.47 -8.93 -20.76
CA PRO A 5 13.71 -9.29 -19.36
C PRO A 5 13.95 -8.04 -18.51
N MET A 6 14.85 -7.13 -18.92
CA MET A 6 15.18 -5.94 -18.13
C MET A 6 13.96 -5.05 -17.84
N LYS A 7 13.05 -4.87 -18.81
CA LYS A 7 11.81 -4.10 -18.61
C LYS A 7 10.90 -4.71 -17.54
N LYS A 8 10.80 -6.04 -17.48
CA LYS A 8 10.01 -6.75 -16.48
C LYS A 8 10.61 -6.58 -15.07
N TRP A 9 11.94 -6.67 -14.97
CA TRP A 9 12.68 -6.46 -13.72
C TRP A 9 12.57 -5.01 -13.21
N MET A 10 12.69 -4.01 -14.09
CA MET A 10 12.54 -2.59 -13.71
C MET A 10 11.12 -2.27 -13.21
N ARG A 11 10.09 -2.76 -13.90
CA ARG A 11 8.69 -2.59 -13.47
C ARG A 11 8.42 -3.24 -12.11
N GLN A 12 9.07 -4.36 -11.84
CA GLN A 12 8.94 -5.06 -10.56
C GLN A 12 9.67 -4.31 -9.42
N LEU A 13 10.80 -3.67 -9.72
CA LEU A 13 11.51 -2.78 -8.79
C LEU A 13 10.73 -1.49 -8.47
N GLU A 14 10.05 -0.89 -9.45
CA GLU A 14 9.20 0.30 -9.22
C GLU A 14 7.99 -0.02 -8.35
N LEU A 15 7.35 -1.17 -8.59
CA LEU A 15 6.28 -1.72 -7.76
C LEU A 15 6.72 -1.99 -6.31
N GLU A 16 7.97 -2.42 -6.14
CA GLU A 16 8.58 -2.66 -4.83
C GLU A 16 8.89 -1.33 -4.11
N ARG A 17 9.36 -0.33 -4.85
CA ARG A 17 9.80 0.97 -4.30
C ARG A 17 8.63 1.86 -3.90
N ASN A 18 7.57 1.92 -4.70
CA ASN A 18 6.47 2.87 -4.52
C ASN A 18 5.20 2.18 -4.01
N ARG A 19 5.20 1.83 -2.72
CA ARG A 19 4.03 1.27 -2.02
C ARG A 19 3.48 2.23 -0.98
N CYS A 20 2.16 2.25 -0.87
CA CYS A 20 1.46 2.98 0.16
C CYS A 20 1.93 2.55 1.55
N GLN A 21 2.41 3.50 2.35
CA GLN A 21 2.91 3.31 3.70
C GLN A 21 1.78 3.17 4.76
N SER A 22 0.54 2.94 4.32
CA SER A 22 -0.63 2.66 5.18
C SER A 22 -1.22 1.27 4.88
N CYS A 23 -1.51 0.95 3.62
CA CYS A 23 -2.14 -0.34 3.24
C CYS A 23 -1.22 -1.29 2.46
N GLY A 24 -0.01 -0.86 2.07
CA GLY A 24 0.94 -1.67 1.30
C GLY A 24 0.61 -1.80 -0.19
N MET A 25 -0.45 -1.16 -0.67
CA MET A 25 -0.82 -1.16 -2.09
C MET A 25 0.22 -0.39 -2.93
N PRO A 26 0.69 -0.93 -4.07
CA PRO A 26 1.53 -0.18 -4.99
C PRO A 26 0.80 1.05 -5.54
N LEU A 27 1.45 2.22 -5.48
CA LEU A 27 0.83 3.50 -5.84
C LEU A 27 0.48 3.60 -7.33
N GLN A 28 1.20 2.88 -8.20
CA GLN A 28 0.85 2.81 -9.62
C GLN A 28 -0.53 2.17 -9.91
N PHE A 29 -1.11 1.47 -8.94
CA PHE A 29 -2.45 0.89 -9.06
C PHE A 29 -3.52 1.79 -8.44
N ASP A 30 -3.13 2.96 -7.94
CA ASP A 30 -4.03 3.99 -7.50
C ASP A 30 -4.56 4.76 -8.73
N PRO A 31 -5.88 4.80 -8.96
CA PRO A 31 -6.45 5.56 -10.07
C PRO A 31 -6.14 7.05 -10.00
N GLU A 32 -5.91 7.61 -8.81
CA GLU A 32 -5.58 9.03 -8.61
C GLU A 32 -4.06 9.28 -8.57
N GLY A 33 -3.23 8.26 -8.83
CA GLY A 33 -1.77 8.37 -8.83
C GLY A 33 -1.13 8.58 -7.46
N GLY A 34 -1.92 8.64 -6.38
CA GLY A 34 -1.50 8.84 -5.01
C GLY A 34 -2.55 9.59 -4.20
N GLY A 35 -2.36 9.67 -2.89
CA GLY A 35 -3.13 10.57 -2.03
C GLY A 35 -2.81 12.03 -2.32
N THR A 36 -3.50 12.95 -1.66
CA THR A 36 -3.24 14.39 -1.77
C THR A 36 -2.75 14.97 -0.45
N GLU A 37 -1.74 15.82 -0.53
CA GLU A 37 -1.22 16.62 0.59
C GLU A 37 -2.12 17.85 0.82
N ALA A 38 -1.89 18.59 1.90
CA ALA A 38 -2.70 19.76 2.25
C ALA A 38 -2.61 20.91 1.21
N ASP A 39 -1.53 20.96 0.45
CA ASP A 39 -1.30 21.91 -0.64
C ASP A 39 -1.93 21.47 -1.97
N GLY A 40 -2.57 20.31 -2.00
CA GLY A 40 -3.17 19.71 -3.21
C GLY A 40 -2.18 18.93 -4.08
N SER A 41 -0.90 18.85 -3.72
CA SER A 41 0.08 18.01 -4.41
C SER A 41 -0.15 16.52 -4.14
N HIS A 42 0.37 15.65 -5.01
CA HIS A 42 0.24 14.20 -4.84
C HIS A 42 1.25 13.65 -3.83
N SER A 43 0.76 12.82 -2.91
CA SER A 43 1.57 12.08 -1.97
C SER A 43 2.30 10.93 -2.65
N THR A 44 3.63 10.90 -2.49
CA THR A 44 4.48 9.79 -2.98
C THR A 44 4.53 8.60 -2.01
N CYS A 45 3.94 8.76 -0.82
CA CYS A 45 3.98 7.79 0.27
C CYS A 45 2.65 7.08 0.50
N TYR A 46 1.52 7.71 0.15
CA TYR A 46 0.19 7.21 0.47
C TYR A 46 -0.70 7.15 -0.77
N CYS A 47 -1.65 6.21 -0.80
CA CYS A 47 -2.66 6.16 -1.84
C CYS A 47 -3.88 7.00 -1.45
N SER A 48 -4.64 7.40 -2.45
CA SER A 48 -5.91 8.13 -2.36
C SER A 48 -6.89 7.52 -1.36
N TYR A 49 -7.01 6.19 -1.34
CA TYR A 49 -7.91 5.47 -0.44
C TYR A 49 -7.52 5.60 1.03
N CYS A 50 -6.24 5.81 1.33
CA CYS A 50 -5.76 5.92 2.70
C CYS A 50 -5.62 7.37 3.15
N TYR A 51 -5.30 8.29 2.24
CA TYR A 51 -4.85 9.64 2.55
C TYR A 51 -5.36 10.64 1.50
N ALA A 52 -5.92 11.76 1.96
CA ALA A 52 -6.39 12.84 1.11
C ALA A 52 -6.39 14.17 1.88
N GLY A 53 -6.06 15.27 1.20
CA GLY A 53 -6.08 16.62 1.75
C GLY A 53 -5.20 16.80 2.99
N GLY A 54 -4.04 16.13 3.03
CA GLY A 54 -3.14 16.24 4.17
C GLY A 54 -3.49 15.34 5.36
N GLN A 55 -4.53 14.51 5.27
CA GLN A 55 -5.02 13.71 6.40
C GLN A 55 -5.36 12.26 6.00
N PHE A 56 -5.26 11.34 6.96
CA PHE A 56 -5.75 9.98 6.77
C PHE A 56 -7.28 10.00 6.76
N ARG A 57 -7.90 9.28 5.80
CA ARG A 57 -9.37 9.21 5.70
C ARG A 57 -10.00 8.57 6.95
N GLU A 58 -9.27 7.66 7.59
CA GLU A 58 -9.69 7.00 8.82
C GLU A 58 -8.54 7.07 9.83
N PRO A 59 -8.38 8.18 10.57
CA PRO A 59 -7.26 8.38 11.48
C PRO A 59 -7.31 7.40 12.67
N GLU A 60 -8.51 7.05 13.13
CA GLU A 60 -8.76 6.12 14.26
C GLU A 60 -8.68 4.63 13.89
N LEU A 61 -8.42 4.32 12.61
CA LEU A 61 -8.34 2.94 12.16
C LEU A 61 -7.24 2.19 12.91
N ALA A 62 -7.60 1.07 13.54
CA ALA A 62 -6.64 0.21 14.23
C ALA A 62 -5.80 -0.63 13.25
N LEU A 63 -4.59 -1.00 13.67
CA LEU A 63 -3.69 -1.85 12.91
C LEU A 63 -4.36 -3.17 12.49
N ASP A 64 -5.06 -3.84 13.40
CA ASP A 64 -5.72 -5.11 13.12
C ASP A 64 -6.85 -4.97 12.10
N ALA A 65 -7.56 -3.84 12.12
CA ALA A 65 -8.59 -3.52 11.14
C ALA A 65 -7.97 -3.31 9.74
N MET A 66 -6.82 -2.64 9.64
CA MET A 66 -6.09 -2.52 8.38
C MET A 66 -5.60 -3.88 7.88
N GLN A 67 -5.06 -4.73 8.76
CA GLN A 67 -4.65 -6.08 8.38
C GLN A 67 -5.84 -6.90 7.88
N HIS A 68 -7.00 -6.80 8.55
CA HIS A 68 -8.22 -7.45 8.10
C HIS A 68 -8.62 -6.96 6.70
N ARG A 69 -8.62 -5.64 6.49
CA ARG A 69 -8.92 -5.03 5.18
C ARG A 69 -7.99 -5.54 4.08
N VAL A 70 -6.68 -5.58 4.33
CA VAL A 70 -5.70 -6.14 3.38
C VAL A 70 -5.99 -7.61 3.09
N ARG A 71 -6.32 -8.43 4.10
CA ARG A 71 -6.70 -9.83 3.88
C ARG A 71 -7.93 -9.94 2.99
N GLN A 72 -8.97 -9.15 3.23
CA GLN A 72 -10.21 -9.15 2.45
C GLN A 72 -9.97 -8.72 1.00
N LEU A 73 -9.22 -7.64 0.78
CA LEU A 73 -8.85 -7.19 -0.57
C LEU A 73 -8.09 -8.28 -1.35
N MET A 74 -7.16 -8.98 -0.69
CA MET A 74 -6.45 -10.10 -1.29
C MET A 74 -7.36 -11.32 -1.53
N ARG A 75 -8.40 -11.54 -0.71
CA ARG A 75 -9.43 -12.56 -1.00
C ARG A 75 -10.17 -12.22 -2.29
N GLN A 76 -10.66 -10.99 -2.40
CA GLN A 76 -11.43 -10.51 -3.56
C GLN A 76 -10.63 -10.60 -4.86
N ARG A 77 -9.31 -10.44 -4.79
CA ARG A 77 -8.39 -10.59 -5.93
C ARG A 77 -7.99 -12.04 -6.22
N ASN A 78 -8.62 -13.03 -5.59
CA ASN A 78 -8.28 -14.45 -5.69
C ASN A 78 -6.79 -14.73 -5.43
N ALA A 79 -6.15 -13.94 -4.56
CA ALA A 79 -4.76 -14.15 -4.22
C ALA A 79 -4.62 -15.41 -3.35
N PRO A 80 -3.57 -16.22 -3.57
CA PRO A 80 -3.26 -17.37 -2.73
C PRO A 80 -3.15 -17.02 -1.26
N TRP A 81 -3.44 -17.98 -0.38
CA TRP A 81 -3.49 -17.75 1.06
C TRP A 81 -2.16 -17.22 1.63
N TYR A 82 -1.01 -17.66 1.09
CA TYR A 82 0.31 -17.23 1.55
C TYR A 82 0.60 -15.77 1.18
N VAL A 83 0.16 -15.31 -0.01
CA VAL A 83 0.28 -13.90 -0.43
C VAL A 83 -0.56 -13.01 0.49
N ARG A 84 -1.80 -13.45 0.77
CA ARG A 84 -2.72 -12.77 1.68
C ARG A 84 -2.15 -12.64 3.08
N ALA A 85 -1.56 -13.71 3.61
CA ALA A 85 -0.89 -13.70 4.90
C ALA A 85 0.30 -12.74 4.88
N TYR A 86 1.20 -12.88 3.90
CA TYR A 86 2.38 -12.03 3.75
C TYR A 86 2.04 -10.53 3.71
N MET A 87 1.08 -10.14 2.86
CA MET A 87 0.68 -8.72 2.73
C MET A 87 0.10 -8.19 4.04
N ALA A 88 -0.73 -8.96 4.75
CA ALA A 88 -1.27 -8.55 6.03
C ALA A 88 -0.19 -8.46 7.12
N HIS A 89 0.76 -9.41 7.16
CA HIS A 89 1.87 -9.40 8.12
C HIS A 89 2.87 -8.28 7.89
N ARG A 90 2.91 -7.69 6.69
CA ARG A 90 3.74 -6.52 6.39
C ARG A 90 3.16 -5.19 6.85
N VAL A 91 1.85 -5.09 7.06
CA VAL A 91 1.20 -3.83 7.48
C VAL A 91 1.89 -3.17 8.69
N PRO A 92 2.26 -3.88 9.78
CA PRO A 92 2.89 -3.27 10.95
C PRO A 92 4.27 -2.65 10.68
N THR A 93 4.94 -2.99 9.57
CA THR A 93 6.28 -2.45 9.24
C THR A 93 6.22 -1.15 8.43
N LEU A 94 5.04 -0.80 7.91
CA LEU A 94 4.80 0.42 7.13
C LEU A 94 4.84 1.66 8.02
N ALA A 95 5.21 2.82 7.45
CA ALA A 95 5.46 4.04 8.21
C ALA A 95 4.30 4.47 9.14
N ARG A 96 3.05 4.35 8.68
CA ARG A 96 1.87 4.68 9.49
C ARG A 96 1.77 3.86 10.79
N TRP A 97 2.22 2.61 10.76
CA TRP A 97 2.04 1.65 11.83
C TRP A 97 3.32 1.35 12.60
N ARG A 98 4.45 1.88 12.14
CA ARG A 98 5.76 1.67 12.74
C ARG A 98 5.74 2.20 14.18
N GLY A 99 5.82 1.29 15.15
CA GLY A 99 5.71 1.59 16.59
C GLY A 99 4.51 0.96 17.29
N CYS A 100 3.49 0.50 16.53
CA CYS A 100 2.39 -0.30 17.05
C CYS A 100 2.87 -1.75 17.25
N LYS A 101 3.47 -2.04 18.41
CA LYS A 101 3.88 -3.41 18.77
C LYS A 101 2.62 -4.27 18.88
N LYS A 102 2.55 -5.36 18.10
CA LYS A 102 1.60 -6.44 18.39
C LYS A 102 1.96 -7.01 19.76
N ARG A 103 1.09 -6.82 20.73
CA ARG A 103 1.21 -7.38 22.07
C ARG A 103 0.73 -8.82 22.08
#